data_AF-A0A969V7L5-F1
#
_entry.id   AF-A0A969V7L5-F1
#
_cell.length_a   1.000
_cell.length_b   1.000
_cell.length_c   1.000
_cell.angle_alpha   90.00
_cell.angle_beta   90.00
_cell.angle_gamma   90.00
#
_symmetry.space_group_name_H-M   'P 1'
#
loop_
_entity.id
_entity.type
_entity.pdbx_description
1 polymer ?
#
loop_
_entity_poly.entity_id
_entity_poly.type
_entity_poly.pdbx_seq_one_letter_code
_entity_poly.pdbx_strand_id
1 'polypeptide(L)'
;MRICFVGDSFVNGTCDPKCLGWTGRIGAVAGGQGHDITYYNLGVRGETSADIETRWFSEISCRLPYYCDGRIVFSFGVNDTAIDNEKVRIEVDKSIANTRYILNSAKSMFPVLMVGPPPVIDADRTGRIVNLSEQFAKICSELEVPYLDVCTPLQKSEIWQKELTENDGTHPRAAGYAELAKIVHNWDGWKAWFKNINISDKETVTLFRAVGKKEMELIKESDFLKFPPRLSFQPIFYPVLHKAYAIQIARDWNTKDAASGYFGYVTRFRVAAEFLKKYPVQTVGSSIHQEHWIPAEELAEFNQNIVGKIEILAEYQP
;
A
#
# COMPACT_ATOMS: atom_id res chain seq x y z
N MET A 1 0.01 -9.66 -2.88
CA MET A 1 0.11 -8.22 -2.56
C MET A 1 -0.27 -7.40 -3.79
N ARG A 2 -0.96 -6.26 -3.65
CA ARG A 2 -1.30 -5.36 -4.77
C ARG A 2 -0.54 -4.05 -4.65
N ILE A 3 0.15 -3.61 -5.70
CA ILE A 3 0.93 -2.37 -5.68
C ILE A 3 0.45 -1.43 -6.78
N CYS A 4 0.03 -0.23 -6.39
CA CYS A 4 -0.23 0.88 -7.31
C CYS A 4 0.98 1.80 -7.36
N PHE A 5 1.52 2.01 -8.56
CA PHE A 5 2.55 3.01 -8.83
C PHE A 5 1.89 4.24 -9.45
N VAL A 6 1.87 5.36 -8.73
CA VAL A 6 1.18 6.59 -9.14
C VAL A 6 2.21 7.68 -9.41
N GLY A 7 2.07 8.36 -10.54
CA GLY A 7 3.01 9.40 -10.89
C GLY A 7 2.90 9.87 -12.32
N ASP A 8 4.03 10.34 -12.83
CA ASP A 8 4.13 10.94 -14.16
C ASP A 8 4.67 9.96 -15.22
N SER A 9 5.30 10.51 -16.27
CA SER A 9 5.88 9.76 -17.38
C SER A 9 6.99 8.78 -16.97
N PHE A 10 7.72 9.04 -15.87
CA PHE A 10 8.76 8.14 -15.38
C PHE A 10 8.15 6.91 -14.69
N VAL A 11 7.03 7.08 -13.99
CA VAL A 11 6.25 5.94 -13.47
C VAL A 11 5.71 5.09 -14.60
N ASN A 12 5.17 5.72 -15.65
CA ASN A 12 4.67 5.03 -16.85
C ASN A 12 5.76 4.21 -17.57
N GLY A 13 7.03 4.61 -17.48
CA GLY A 13 8.11 3.99 -18.24
C GLY A 13 8.19 4.50 -19.68
N THR A 14 7.80 5.76 -19.89
CA THR A 14 7.80 6.41 -21.21
C THR A 14 9.16 6.29 -21.88
N CYS A 15 9.17 5.97 -23.18
CA CYS A 15 10.37 5.72 -24.01
C CYS A 15 11.15 4.42 -23.75
N ASP A 16 10.76 3.60 -22.77
CA ASP A 16 11.30 2.25 -22.62
C ASP A 16 10.78 1.31 -23.73
N PRO A 17 11.64 0.80 -24.64
CA PRO A 17 11.20 -0.11 -25.69
C PRO A 17 10.66 -1.44 -25.17
N LYS A 18 10.93 -1.78 -23.91
CA LYS A 18 10.38 -2.98 -23.25
C LYS A 18 8.99 -2.77 -22.65
N CYS A 19 8.48 -1.54 -22.65
CA CYS A 19 7.21 -1.17 -22.04
C CYS A 19 7.09 -1.59 -20.56
N LEU A 20 8.21 -1.59 -19.82
CA LEU A 20 8.25 -1.96 -18.41
C LEU A 20 8.47 -0.75 -17.51
N GLY A 21 9.29 0.21 -17.94
CA GLY A 21 9.81 1.24 -17.05
C GLY A 21 10.58 0.66 -15.86
N TRP A 22 10.84 1.47 -14.84
CA TRP A 22 11.46 0.96 -13.60
C TRP A 22 10.46 0.17 -12.76
N THR A 23 9.19 0.56 -12.77
CA THR A 23 8.09 -0.03 -12.00
C THR A 23 7.81 -1.47 -12.41
N GLY A 24 7.71 -1.75 -13.71
CA GLY A 24 7.56 -3.10 -14.24
C GLY A 24 8.80 -3.98 -13.99
N ARG A 25 10.01 -3.40 -14.03
CA ARG A 25 11.26 -4.13 -13.73
C ARG A 25 11.32 -4.58 -12.27
N ILE A 26 11.04 -3.70 -11.30
CA ILE A 26 11.03 -4.10 -9.89
C ILE A 26 9.88 -5.06 -9.56
N GLY A 27 8.75 -4.94 -10.27
CA GLY A 27 7.68 -5.92 -10.21
C GLY A 27 8.13 -7.30 -10.70
N ALA A 28 8.74 -7.37 -11.88
CA ALA A 28 9.27 -8.62 -12.43
C ALA A 28 10.31 -9.28 -11.51
N VAL A 29 11.18 -8.50 -10.87
CA VAL A 29 12.14 -9.02 -9.89
C VAL A 29 11.43 -9.61 -8.67
N ALA A 30 10.44 -8.89 -8.11
CA ALA A 30 9.68 -9.40 -6.97
C ALA A 30 8.90 -10.69 -7.32
N GLY A 31 8.28 -10.75 -8.50
CA GLY A 31 7.63 -11.96 -8.99
C GLY A 31 8.60 -13.12 -9.20
N GLY A 32 9.79 -12.85 -9.74
CA GLY A 32 10.87 -13.83 -9.86
C GLY A 32 11.44 -14.32 -8.53
N GLN A 33 11.23 -13.57 -7.44
CA GLN A 33 11.57 -13.95 -6.07
C GLN A 33 10.45 -14.75 -5.37
N GLY A 34 9.38 -15.10 -6.10
CA GLY A 34 8.25 -15.88 -5.57
C GLY A 34 7.14 -15.03 -4.95
N HIS A 35 7.22 -13.71 -5.00
CA HIS A 35 6.15 -12.86 -4.48
C HIS A 35 4.98 -12.77 -5.46
N ASP A 36 3.79 -13.18 -5.03
CA ASP A 36 2.56 -12.95 -5.77
C ASP A 36 2.17 -11.46 -5.71
N ILE A 37 2.48 -10.74 -6.79
CA ILE A 37 2.21 -9.31 -6.94
C ILE A 37 1.17 -9.04 -8.03
N THR A 38 0.16 -8.25 -7.69
CA THR A 38 -0.67 -7.57 -8.70
C THR A 38 -0.07 -6.19 -8.94
N TYR A 39 0.38 -5.96 -10.17
CA TYR A 39 1.05 -4.73 -10.61
C TYR A 39 0.04 -3.79 -11.29
N TYR A 40 -0.08 -2.56 -10.76
CA TYR A 40 -0.83 -1.48 -11.40
C TYR A 40 0.05 -0.27 -11.65
N ASN A 41 0.26 0.06 -12.93
CA ASN A 41 0.88 1.30 -13.34
C ASN A 41 -0.18 2.37 -13.56
N LEU A 42 -0.06 3.49 -12.85
CA LEU A 42 -0.95 4.66 -12.91
C LEU A 42 -0.13 5.92 -13.22
N GLY A 43 0.96 5.76 -13.97
CA GLY A 43 1.76 6.87 -14.49
C GLY A 43 1.09 7.51 -15.70
N VAL A 44 0.99 8.84 -15.71
CA VAL A 44 0.43 9.57 -16.85
C VAL A 44 1.40 10.66 -17.30
N ARG A 45 1.66 10.73 -18.60
CA ARG A 45 2.65 11.68 -19.14
C ARG A 45 2.23 13.12 -18.91
N GLY A 46 3.21 13.94 -18.51
CA GLY A 46 3.04 15.39 -18.36
C GLY A 46 2.31 15.83 -17.09
N GLU A 47 1.88 14.90 -16.23
CA GLU A 47 1.18 15.25 -15.01
C GLU A 47 2.09 15.83 -13.92
N THR A 48 1.51 16.76 -13.19
CA THR A 48 2.08 17.46 -12.03
C THR A 48 1.52 16.89 -10.73
N SER A 49 2.06 17.35 -9.59
CA SER A 49 1.48 17.04 -8.27
C SER A 49 0.01 17.45 -8.15
N ALA A 50 -0.43 18.52 -8.83
CA ALA A 50 -1.81 18.98 -8.81
C ALA A 50 -2.74 18.02 -9.57
N ASP A 51 -2.31 17.54 -10.74
CA ASP A 51 -3.09 16.56 -11.51
C ASP A 51 -3.25 15.26 -10.70
N ILE A 52 -2.15 14.78 -10.12
CA ILE A 52 -2.14 13.58 -9.29
C ILE A 52 -3.06 13.73 -8.08
N GLU A 53 -3.02 14.88 -7.39
CA GLU A 53 -3.88 15.18 -6.23
C GLU A 53 -5.36 14.97 -6.53
N THR A 54 -5.82 15.37 -7.73
CA THR A 54 -7.23 15.24 -8.12
C THR A 54 -7.68 13.81 -8.40
N ARG A 55 -6.80 12.95 -8.94
CA ARG A 55 -7.21 11.64 -9.49
C ARG A 55 -6.83 10.45 -8.64
N TRP A 56 -5.72 10.52 -7.88
CA TRP A 56 -5.07 9.34 -7.30
C TRP A 56 -6.04 8.51 -6.49
N PHE A 57 -6.84 9.15 -5.63
CA PHE A 57 -7.76 8.47 -4.72
C PHE A 57 -8.79 7.63 -5.46
N SER A 58 -9.41 8.20 -6.50
CA SER A 58 -10.44 7.52 -7.27
C SER A 58 -9.88 6.29 -8.00
N GLU A 59 -8.68 6.42 -8.57
CA GLU A 59 -8.04 5.33 -9.30
C GLU A 59 -7.56 4.20 -8.39
N ILE A 60 -6.95 4.53 -7.25
CA ILE A 60 -6.50 3.50 -6.32
C ILE A 60 -7.69 2.76 -5.71
N SER A 61 -8.83 3.44 -5.48
CA SER A 61 -9.99 2.84 -4.82
C SER A 61 -10.60 1.70 -5.64
N CYS A 62 -10.47 1.76 -6.98
CA CYS A 62 -10.88 0.67 -7.86
C CYS A 62 -9.93 -0.54 -7.87
N ARG A 63 -8.70 -0.40 -7.33
CA ARG A 63 -7.60 -1.39 -7.46
C ARG A 63 -7.21 -1.98 -6.11
N LEU A 64 -7.27 -1.16 -5.08
CA LEU A 64 -6.93 -1.46 -3.69
C LEU A 64 -8.19 -1.40 -2.83
N PRO A 65 -9.07 -2.41 -2.89
CA PRO A 65 -10.17 -2.49 -1.94
C PRO A 65 -9.62 -2.68 -0.53
N TYR A 66 -10.38 -2.24 0.48
CA TYR A 66 -9.93 -2.19 1.88
C TYR A 66 -9.50 -3.55 2.47
N TYR A 67 -9.90 -4.67 1.85
CA TYR A 67 -9.60 -6.04 2.26
C TYR A 67 -8.35 -6.63 1.61
N CYS A 68 -7.68 -5.91 0.70
CA CYS A 68 -6.48 -6.41 0.05
C CYS A 68 -5.20 -5.98 0.78
N ASP A 69 -4.14 -6.77 0.62
CA ASP A 69 -2.78 -6.39 0.99
C ASP A 69 -2.24 -5.35 -0.02
N GLY A 70 -2.75 -4.11 0.08
CA GLY A 70 -2.48 -3.01 -0.84
C GLY A 70 -1.28 -2.15 -0.44
N ARG A 71 -0.54 -1.63 -1.43
CA ARG A 71 0.61 -0.73 -1.28
C ARG A 71 0.54 0.37 -2.33
N ILE A 72 1.06 1.56 -1.99
CA ILE A 72 1.14 2.68 -2.93
C ILE A 72 2.58 3.18 -3.02
N VAL A 73 3.07 3.35 -4.23
CA VAL A 73 4.34 4.05 -4.50
C VAL A 73 4.03 5.30 -5.30
N PHE A 74 4.36 6.46 -4.75
CA PHE A 74 4.29 7.73 -5.46
C PHE A 74 5.65 8.10 -6.06
N SER A 75 5.66 8.67 -7.25
CA SER A 75 6.83 9.33 -7.82
C SER A 75 6.41 10.39 -8.83
N PHE A 76 6.66 11.66 -8.49
CA PHE A 76 6.26 12.81 -9.29
C PHE A 76 7.09 14.04 -8.91
N GLY A 77 6.85 15.16 -9.59
CA GLY A 77 7.47 16.46 -9.31
C GLY A 77 8.39 16.94 -10.43
N VAL A 78 8.80 16.08 -11.37
CA VAL A 78 9.61 16.53 -12.51
C VAL A 78 8.85 17.54 -13.36
N ASN A 79 7.55 17.32 -13.57
CA ASN A 79 6.71 18.24 -14.35
C ASN A 79 6.34 19.53 -13.60
N ASP A 80 6.26 19.51 -12.27
CA ASP A 80 6.06 20.72 -11.46
C ASP A 80 7.15 21.77 -11.74
N THR A 81 8.40 21.29 -11.91
CA THR A 81 9.58 22.13 -12.17
C THR A 81 9.78 22.54 -13.63
N ALA A 82 8.96 22.05 -14.55
CA ALA A 82 9.02 22.43 -15.96
C ALA A 82 8.59 23.90 -16.12
N ILE A 83 9.19 24.60 -17.08
CA ILE A 83 8.83 25.98 -17.39
C ILE A 83 7.94 26.00 -18.63
N ASP A 84 6.73 26.50 -18.47
CA ASP A 84 5.79 26.78 -19.54
C ASP A 84 5.47 28.28 -19.51
N ASN A 85 5.60 28.97 -20.66
CA ASN A 85 5.36 30.42 -20.77
C ASN A 85 6.10 31.23 -19.67
N GLU A 86 7.40 30.97 -19.52
CA GLU A 86 8.32 31.65 -18.58
C GLU A 86 8.02 31.42 -17.08
N LYS A 87 7.06 30.55 -16.75
CA LYS A 87 6.71 30.22 -15.36
C LYS A 87 6.85 28.74 -15.09
N VAL A 88 7.19 28.39 -13.86
CA VAL A 88 7.13 26.99 -13.43
C VAL A 88 5.66 26.52 -13.45
N ARG A 89 5.42 25.28 -13.86
CA ARG A 89 4.06 24.74 -13.96
C ARG A 89 3.37 24.69 -12.61
N ILE A 90 4.11 24.33 -11.55
CA ILE A 90 3.63 24.36 -10.16
C ILE A 90 4.69 25.01 -9.29
N GLU A 91 4.32 26.08 -8.60
CA GLU A 91 5.17 26.73 -7.60
C GLU A 91 5.56 25.76 -6.47
N VAL A 92 6.78 25.88 -5.96
CA VAL A 92 7.34 24.95 -4.97
C VAL A 92 6.44 24.79 -3.73
N ASP A 93 5.89 25.90 -3.21
CA ASP A 93 5.00 25.89 -2.06
C ASP A 93 3.69 25.14 -2.34
N LYS A 94 3.17 25.23 -3.57
CA LYS A 94 1.98 24.51 -3.98
C LYS A 94 2.28 23.01 -4.15
N SER A 95 3.44 22.67 -4.71
CA SER A 95 3.89 21.28 -4.81
C SER A 95 4.08 20.64 -3.42
N ILE A 96 4.66 21.38 -2.46
CA ILE A 96 4.76 20.99 -1.05
C ILE A 96 3.37 20.71 -0.45
N ALA A 97 2.42 21.62 -0.65
CA ALA A 97 1.07 21.48 -0.13
C ALA A 97 0.35 20.25 -0.72
N ASN A 98 0.45 20.05 -2.04
CA ASN A 98 -0.13 18.90 -2.73
C ASN A 98 0.47 17.59 -2.21
N THR A 99 1.81 17.49 -2.14
CA THR A 99 2.50 16.29 -1.63
C THR A 99 2.11 15.96 -0.20
N ARG A 100 2.08 16.96 0.69
CA ARG A 100 1.66 16.75 2.09
C ARG A 100 0.24 16.21 2.17
N TYR A 101 -0.69 16.78 1.41
CA TYR A 101 -2.07 16.32 1.37
C TYR A 101 -2.19 14.88 0.85
N ILE A 102 -1.57 14.58 -0.30
CA ILE A 102 -1.58 13.24 -0.92
C ILE A 102 -1.02 12.20 0.07
N LEU A 103 0.18 12.43 0.61
CA LEU A 103 0.86 11.46 1.45
C LEU A 103 0.15 11.25 2.79
N ASN A 104 -0.32 12.33 3.42
CA ASN A 104 -1.04 12.23 4.70
C ASN A 104 -2.36 11.46 4.54
N SER A 105 -3.09 11.71 3.46
CA SER A 105 -4.31 10.97 3.13
C SER A 105 -3.99 9.51 2.81
N ALA A 106 -3.03 9.23 1.94
CA ALA A 106 -2.69 7.88 1.50
C ALA A 106 -2.19 6.99 2.65
N LYS A 107 -1.31 7.51 3.53
CA LYS A 107 -0.75 6.73 4.66
C LYS A 107 -1.80 6.29 5.68
N SER A 108 -2.94 6.98 5.75
CA SER A 108 -4.06 6.60 6.62
C SER A 108 -4.77 5.34 6.14
N MET A 109 -4.57 4.94 4.87
CA MET A 109 -5.27 3.84 4.22
C MET A 109 -4.36 2.68 3.86
N PHE A 110 -3.16 2.96 3.35
CA PHE A 110 -2.22 1.94 2.86
C PHE A 110 -0.78 2.28 3.25
N PRO A 111 0.13 1.30 3.34
CA PRO A 111 1.55 1.59 3.38
C PRO A 111 1.99 2.32 2.09
N VAL A 112 2.77 3.38 2.27
CA VAL A 112 3.20 4.29 1.19
C VAL A 112 4.72 4.35 1.12
N LEU A 113 5.27 4.39 -0.09
CA LEU A 113 6.64 4.84 -0.37
C LEU A 113 6.59 6.05 -1.31
N MET A 114 7.55 6.95 -1.17
CA MET A 114 7.79 8.04 -2.11
C MET A 114 9.16 7.90 -2.74
N VAL A 115 9.21 7.86 -4.08
CA VAL A 115 10.45 7.91 -4.86
C VAL A 115 10.56 9.30 -5.46
N GLY A 116 11.66 10.00 -5.16
CA GLY A 116 11.90 11.37 -5.60
C GLY A 116 11.94 11.52 -7.13
N PRO A 117 11.82 12.75 -7.63
CA PRO A 117 11.90 13.04 -9.06
C PRO A 117 13.32 12.78 -9.61
N PRO A 118 13.49 12.05 -10.72
CA PRO A 118 14.80 11.82 -11.35
C PRO A 118 15.32 13.07 -12.10
N PRO A 119 16.62 13.14 -12.43
CA PRO A 119 17.20 14.28 -13.14
C PRO A 119 16.91 14.20 -14.65
N VAL A 120 16.98 15.36 -15.31
CA VAL A 120 16.84 15.51 -16.77
C VAL A 120 18.11 16.13 -17.37
N ILE A 121 18.22 16.23 -18.70
CA ILE A 121 19.43 16.77 -19.35
C ILE A 121 19.62 18.27 -19.08
N ASP A 122 18.52 19.00 -18.91
CA ASP A 122 18.52 20.42 -18.58
C ASP A 122 19.03 20.63 -17.15
N ALA A 123 20.17 21.30 -17.02
CA ALA A 123 20.85 21.54 -15.75
C ALA A 123 20.07 22.49 -14.83
N ASP A 124 19.45 23.53 -15.37
CA ASP A 124 18.67 24.49 -14.58
C ASP A 124 17.40 23.83 -14.04
N ARG A 125 16.74 23.01 -14.87
CA ARG A 125 15.60 22.20 -14.44
C ARG A 125 16.02 21.16 -13.41
N THR A 126 17.16 20.50 -13.61
CA THR A 126 17.71 19.57 -12.60
C THR A 126 18.01 20.27 -11.28
N GLY A 127 18.51 21.51 -11.30
CA GLY A 127 18.67 22.32 -10.08
C GLY A 127 17.34 22.54 -9.34
N ARG A 128 16.26 22.85 -10.07
CA ARG A 128 14.90 22.95 -9.48
C ARG A 128 14.39 21.62 -8.94
N ILE A 129 14.67 20.52 -9.64
CA ILE A 129 14.31 19.15 -9.22
C ILE A 129 15.02 18.78 -7.91
N VAL A 130 16.31 19.09 -7.77
CA VAL A 130 17.07 18.86 -6.53
C VAL A 130 16.43 19.62 -5.38
N ASN A 131 16.16 20.92 -5.55
CA ASN A 131 15.49 21.72 -4.52
C ASN A 131 14.12 21.12 -4.14
N LEU A 132 13.29 20.72 -5.11
CA LEU A 132 11.99 20.12 -4.83
C LEU A 132 12.12 18.76 -4.10
N SER A 133 13.09 17.92 -4.50
CA SER A 133 13.40 16.64 -3.88
C SER A 133 13.74 16.80 -2.39
N GLU A 134 14.51 17.81 -2.03
CA GLU A 134 14.83 18.12 -0.62
C GLU A 134 13.59 18.49 0.19
N GLN A 135 12.65 19.24 -0.40
CA GLN A 135 11.38 19.58 0.27
C GLN A 135 10.51 18.35 0.44
N PHE A 136 10.43 17.47 -0.56
CA PHE A 136 9.71 16.21 -0.46
C PHE A 136 10.30 15.29 0.61
N ALA A 137 11.63 15.23 0.73
CA ALA A 137 12.30 14.49 1.78
C ALA A 137 11.91 14.98 3.19
N LYS A 138 11.84 16.30 3.40
CA LYS A 138 11.39 16.89 4.68
C LYS A 138 9.95 16.51 5.01
N ILE A 139 9.03 16.66 4.06
CA ILE A 139 7.61 16.28 4.23
C ILE A 139 7.50 14.80 4.57
N CYS A 140 8.20 13.94 3.83
CA CYS A 140 8.18 12.51 4.06
C CYS A 140 8.71 12.14 5.45
N SER A 141 9.79 12.81 5.90
CA SER A 141 10.31 12.63 7.26
C SER A 141 9.29 13.03 8.33
N GLU A 142 8.62 14.18 8.17
CA GLU A 142 7.59 14.65 9.11
C GLU A 142 6.36 13.73 9.14
N LEU A 143 6.01 13.15 7.99
CA LEU A 143 4.89 12.23 7.85
C LEU A 143 5.28 10.76 8.07
N GLU A 144 6.53 10.45 8.46
CA GLU A 144 7.02 9.07 8.62
C GLU A 144 6.76 8.19 7.38
N VAL A 145 6.84 8.77 6.18
CA VAL A 145 6.76 8.05 4.90
C VAL A 145 8.18 7.84 4.42
N PRO A 146 8.62 6.60 4.10
CA PRO A 146 9.95 6.40 3.56
C PRO A 146 10.11 7.12 2.21
N TYR A 147 11.20 7.89 2.09
CA TYR A 147 11.58 8.62 0.89
C TYR A 147 12.88 8.08 0.30
N LEU A 148 12.93 7.99 -1.03
CA LEU A 148 14.13 7.63 -1.77
C LEU A 148 14.54 8.76 -2.71
N ASP A 149 15.67 9.39 -2.44
CA ASP A 149 16.30 10.28 -3.42
C ASP A 149 16.97 9.46 -4.53
N VAL A 150 16.45 9.61 -5.75
CA VAL A 150 17.04 9.02 -6.96
C VAL A 150 17.74 10.08 -7.81
N CYS A 151 17.55 11.38 -7.52
CA CYS A 151 18.13 12.46 -8.30
C CYS A 151 19.65 12.47 -8.18
N THR A 152 20.16 12.44 -6.94
CA THR A 152 21.61 12.46 -6.65
C THR A 152 22.39 11.31 -7.30
N PRO A 153 21.97 10.02 -7.16
CA PRO A 153 22.71 8.93 -7.80
C PRO A 153 22.58 8.93 -9.33
N LEU A 154 21.42 9.26 -9.89
CA LEU A 154 21.21 9.24 -11.34
C LEU A 154 21.93 10.38 -12.07
N GLN A 155 22.14 11.53 -11.41
CA GLN A 155 22.96 12.61 -11.99
C GLN A 155 24.39 12.14 -12.31
N LYS A 156 24.91 11.18 -11.53
CA LYS A 156 26.25 10.60 -11.69
C LYS A 156 26.28 9.41 -12.65
N SER A 157 25.13 8.97 -13.17
CA SER A 157 25.08 7.83 -14.08
C SER A 157 25.37 8.25 -15.51
N GLU A 158 26.44 7.72 -16.08
CA GLU A 158 26.75 7.87 -17.50
C GLU A 158 25.68 7.23 -18.41
N ILE A 159 25.08 6.11 -17.98
CA ILE A 159 24.03 5.42 -18.74
C ILE A 159 22.77 6.27 -18.81
N TRP A 160 22.34 6.82 -17.66
CA TRP A 160 21.19 7.70 -17.58
C TRP A 160 21.40 8.93 -18.49
N GLN A 161 22.51 9.64 -18.32
CA GLN A 161 22.81 10.85 -19.10
C GLN A 161 22.92 10.58 -20.61
N LYS A 162 23.56 9.47 -20.98
CA LYS A 162 23.66 9.05 -22.39
C LYS A 162 22.28 8.82 -23.00
N GLU A 163 21.42 8.04 -22.33
CA GLU A 163 20.10 7.73 -22.88
C GLU A 163 19.16 8.96 -22.91
N LEU A 164 19.31 9.92 -21.99
CA LEU A 164 18.62 11.20 -22.10
C LEU A 164 19.06 11.97 -23.35
N THR A 165 20.38 12.06 -23.55
CA THR A 165 21.00 12.80 -24.68
C THR A 165 20.60 12.18 -26.03
N GLU A 166 20.58 10.85 -26.12
CA GLU A 166 20.26 10.12 -27.35
C GLU A 166 18.74 9.98 -27.62
N ASN A 167 17.89 10.49 -26.72
CA ASN A 167 16.44 10.41 -26.84
C ASN A 167 15.79 11.80 -26.93
N ASP A 168 15.05 12.23 -25.92
CA ASP A 168 14.27 13.48 -25.91
C ASP A 168 14.73 14.47 -24.81
N GLY A 169 15.91 14.23 -24.23
CA GLY A 169 16.46 15.02 -23.14
C GLY A 169 15.78 14.84 -21.78
N THR A 170 14.67 14.10 -21.70
CA THR A 170 13.89 13.94 -20.46
C THR A 170 13.77 12.49 -20.04
N HIS A 171 13.45 11.59 -20.96
CA HIS A 171 13.17 10.19 -20.67
C HIS A 171 14.34 9.30 -21.09
N PRO A 172 14.82 8.41 -20.22
CA PRO A 172 15.78 7.39 -20.60
C PRO A 172 15.11 6.29 -21.44
N ARG A 173 15.91 5.31 -21.85
CA ARG A 173 15.46 4.09 -22.52
C ARG A 173 15.62 2.92 -21.55
N ALA A 174 15.86 1.73 -22.08
CA ALA A 174 15.80 0.50 -21.32
C ALA A 174 16.88 0.39 -20.23
N ALA A 175 18.07 0.94 -20.42
CA ALA A 175 19.18 0.81 -19.48
C ALA A 175 19.07 1.81 -18.32
N GLY A 176 18.70 3.06 -18.58
CA GLY A 176 18.46 4.06 -17.55
C GLY A 176 17.29 3.70 -16.64
N TYR A 177 16.18 3.17 -17.19
CA TYR A 177 15.13 2.61 -16.34
C TYR A 177 15.57 1.38 -15.55
N ALA A 178 16.55 0.61 -16.04
CA ALA A 178 17.13 -0.50 -15.28
C ALA A 178 17.99 -0.01 -14.10
N GLU A 179 18.71 1.11 -14.25
CA GLU A 179 19.44 1.72 -13.14
C GLU A 179 18.52 2.28 -12.07
N LEU A 180 17.47 3.01 -12.47
CA LEU A 180 16.45 3.48 -11.53
C LEU A 180 15.80 2.29 -10.80
N ALA A 181 15.44 1.23 -11.52
CA ALA A 181 14.91 0.01 -10.90
C ALA A 181 15.91 -0.61 -9.91
N LYS A 182 17.21 -0.64 -10.24
CA LYS A 182 18.26 -1.18 -9.36
C LYS A 182 18.41 -0.35 -8.08
N ILE A 183 18.33 0.98 -8.16
CA ILE A 183 18.38 1.86 -6.99
C ILE A 183 17.18 1.57 -6.08
N VAL A 184 15.97 1.56 -6.64
CA VAL A 184 14.73 1.28 -5.88
C VAL A 184 14.75 -0.13 -5.28
N HIS A 185 15.12 -1.15 -6.06
CA HIS A 185 15.18 -2.54 -5.58
C HIS A 185 16.13 -2.70 -4.39
N ASN A 186 17.24 -1.95 -4.38
CA ASN A 186 18.23 -2.06 -3.32
C ASN A 186 17.92 -1.25 -2.06
N TRP A 187 16.95 -0.33 -2.14
CA TRP A 187 16.54 0.50 -1.02
C TRP A 187 15.82 -0.30 0.06
N ASP A 188 16.15 -0.02 1.33
CA ASP A 188 15.55 -0.71 2.47
C ASP A 188 14.04 -0.48 2.60
N GLY A 189 13.53 0.69 2.21
CA GLY A 189 12.09 0.97 2.20
C GLY A 189 11.32 0.00 1.30
N TRP A 190 11.84 -0.26 0.09
CA TRP A 190 11.28 -1.26 -0.82
C TRP A 190 11.43 -2.68 -0.25
N LYS A 191 12.63 -3.07 0.16
CA LYS A 191 12.89 -4.42 0.69
C LYS A 191 12.05 -4.73 1.93
N ALA A 192 11.77 -3.74 2.77
CA ALA A 192 10.98 -3.92 3.98
C ALA A 192 9.57 -4.47 3.72
N TRP A 193 8.97 -4.19 2.55
CA TRP A 193 7.68 -4.77 2.17
C TRP A 193 7.73 -6.28 1.95
N PHE A 194 8.92 -6.85 1.72
CA PHE A 194 9.13 -8.26 1.41
C PHE A 194 9.89 -9.02 2.51
N LYS A 195 10.63 -8.31 3.39
CA LYS A 195 11.45 -8.90 4.49
C LYS A 195 10.63 -9.69 5.54
N ASN A 196 9.32 -9.43 5.67
CA ASN A 196 8.48 -10.05 6.70
C ASN A 196 7.36 -10.95 6.15
N ILE A 197 7.44 -11.36 4.88
CA ILE A 197 6.49 -12.30 4.31
C ILE A 197 7.06 -13.72 4.45
N ASN A 198 7.07 -14.24 5.69
CA ASN A 198 7.02 -15.68 5.92
C ASN A 198 5.55 -16.09 5.93
N ILE A 199 4.95 -16.07 4.74
CA ILE A 199 3.53 -16.34 4.53
C ILE A 199 3.47 -17.13 3.24
N SER A 200 2.99 -18.37 3.35
CA SER A 200 2.78 -19.31 2.25
C SER A 200 2.24 -18.61 0.99
N ASP A 201 2.62 -19.12 -0.18
CA ASP A 201 2.22 -18.76 -1.56
C ASP A 201 0.70 -18.74 -1.86
N LYS A 202 -0.15 -18.61 -0.84
CA LYS A 202 -1.60 -18.65 -0.92
C LYS A 202 -2.14 -17.23 -0.97
N GLU A 203 -2.95 -16.93 -1.98
CA GLU A 203 -3.84 -15.77 -1.99
C GLU A 203 -4.60 -15.70 -0.65
N THR A 204 -4.78 -14.50 -0.08
CA THR A 204 -5.47 -14.34 1.21
C THR A 204 -6.57 -13.29 1.14
N VAL A 205 -7.59 -13.46 1.98
CA VAL A 205 -8.65 -12.47 2.22
C VAL A 205 -8.45 -11.89 3.62
N THR A 206 -8.48 -10.57 3.73
CA THR A 206 -8.53 -9.90 5.04
C THR A 206 -9.93 -9.93 5.59
N LEU A 207 -10.06 -10.40 6.82
CA LEU A 207 -11.30 -10.45 7.58
C LEU A 207 -11.09 -9.74 8.93
N PHE A 208 -12.21 -9.41 9.56
CA PHE A 208 -12.25 -8.74 10.86
C PHE A 208 -13.10 -9.53 11.84
N ARG A 209 -12.87 -9.34 13.13
CA ARG A 209 -13.74 -9.88 14.18
C ARG A 209 -13.68 -9.01 15.42
N ALA A 210 -14.86 -8.67 15.94
CA ALA A 210 -14.97 -8.10 17.26
C ALA A 210 -14.84 -9.20 18.31
N VAL A 211 -13.99 -9.01 19.31
CA VAL A 211 -13.81 -9.98 20.40
C VAL A 211 -13.88 -9.29 21.77
N GLY A 212 -14.33 -10.05 22.77
CA GLY A 212 -14.35 -9.60 24.16
C GLY A 212 -13.00 -9.78 24.86
N LYS A 213 -12.91 -9.35 26.12
CA LYS A 213 -11.67 -9.37 26.90
C LYS A 213 -11.07 -10.78 27.08
N LYS A 214 -11.88 -11.75 27.50
CA LYS A 214 -11.44 -13.14 27.72
C LYS A 214 -10.96 -13.81 26.42
N GLU A 215 -11.67 -13.58 25.32
CA GLU A 215 -11.28 -14.12 24.00
C GLU A 215 -9.95 -13.50 23.54
N MET A 216 -9.75 -12.20 23.77
CA MET A 216 -8.47 -11.53 23.46
C MET A 216 -7.30 -12.03 24.31
N GLU A 217 -7.50 -12.32 25.59
CA GLU A 217 -6.47 -12.92 26.46
C GLU A 217 -6.02 -14.28 25.91
N LEU A 218 -6.95 -15.13 25.48
CA LEU A 218 -6.62 -16.43 24.86
C LEU A 218 -5.92 -16.27 23.50
N ILE A 219 -6.28 -15.26 22.70
CA ILE A 219 -5.58 -14.93 21.45
C ILE A 219 -4.13 -14.53 21.76
N LYS A 220 -3.91 -13.69 22.79
CA LYS A 220 -2.57 -13.29 23.24
C LYS A 220 -1.73 -14.48 23.71
N GLU A 221 -2.31 -15.39 24.48
CA GLU A 221 -1.66 -16.63 24.93
C GLU A 221 -1.22 -17.51 23.75
N SER A 222 -1.91 -17.43 22.62
CA SER A 222 -1.54 -18.14 21.40
C SER A 222 -0.49 -17.43 20.53
N ASP A 223 0.14 -16.37 21.04
CA ASP A 223 0.99 -15.45 20.27
C ASP A 223 0.28 -14.87 19.03
N PHE A 224 -1.02 -14.60 19.18
CA PHE A 224 -1.90 -14.08 18.14
C PHE A 224 -2.04 -14.98 16.90
N LEU A 225 -1.88 -16.28 17.05
CA LEU A 225 -1.91 -17.23 15.92
C LEU A 225 -3.29 -17.88 15.71
N LYS A 226 -4.17 -17.87 16.71
CA LYS A 226 -5.47 -18.56 16.61
C LYS A 226 -6.56 -17.93 17.47
N PHE A 227 -7.80 -18.08 17.03
CA PHE A 227 -8.98 -17.86 17.86
C PHE A 227 -9.21 -19.07 18.78
N PRO A 228 -9.66 -18.85 20.02
CA PRO A 228 -9.99 -19.95 20.93
C PRO A 228 -11.23 -20.73 20.44
N PRO A 229 -11.38 -22.01 20.82
CA PRO A 229 -12.59 -22.78 20.52
C PRO A 229 -13.87 -22.06 20.94
N ARG A 230 -14.94 -22.23 20.16
CA ARG A 230 -16.27 -21.72 20.53
C ARG A 230 -16.82 -22.47 21.75
N LEU A 231 -17.71 -21.83 22.49
CA LEU A 231 -18.48 -22.50 23.53
C LEU A 231 -19.41 -23.53 22.88
N SER A 232 -19.72 -24.61 23.60
CA SER A 232 -20.51 -25.74 23.05
C SER A 232 -21.88 -25.34 22.48
N PHE A 233 -22.47 -24.26 22.98
CA PHE A 233 -23.76 -23.73 22.51
C PHE A 233 -23.65 -22.74 21.35
N GLN A 234 -22.44 -22.41 20.90
CA GLN A 234 -22.18 -21.45 19.82
C GLN A 234 -21.78 -22.22 18.54
N PRO A 235 -22.74 -22.57 17.68
CA PRO A 235 -22.50 -23.47 16.55
C PRO A 235 -21.66 -22.84 15.43
N ILE A 236 -21.52 -21.52 15.41
CA ILE A 236 -20.89 -20.77 14.31
C ILE A 236 -19.80 -19.85 14.88
N PHE A 237 -18.64 -19.88 14.21
CA PHE A 237 -17.63 -18.84 14.22
C PHE A 237 -17.83 -17.93 13.01
N TYR A 238 -17.99 -16.64 13.24
CA TYR A 238 -18.29 -15.66 12.19
C TYR A 238 -17.26 -14.53 12.16
N PRO A 239 -16.36 -14.50 11.17
CA PRO A 239 -15.58 -13.34 10.83
C PRO A 239 -16.36 -12.45 9.86
N VAL A 240 -16.18 -11.14 9.97
CA VAL A 240 -16.88 -10.15 9.15
C VAL A 240 -15.96 -9.59 8.07
N LEU A 241 -16.54 -9.20 6.93
CA LEU A 241 -15.77 -8.68 5.80
C LEU A 241 -15.38 -7.23 6.02
N HIS A 242 -16.24 -6.40 6.62
CA HIS A 242 -16.04 -4.95 6.71
C HIS A 242 -15.57 -4.50 8.10
N LYS A 243 -14.49 -3.71 8.16
CA LYS A 243 -13.99 -3.09 9.41
C LYS A 243 -15.07 -2.30 10.15
N ALA A 244 -15.90 -1.55 9.43
CA ALA A 244 -16.97 -0.74 10.02
C ALA A 244 -17.99 -1.59 10.80
N TYR A 245 -18.32 -2.78 10.29
CA TYR A 245 -19.22 -3.70 10.98
C TYR A 245 -18.56 -4.30 12.23
N ALA A 246 -17.27 -4.67 12.17
CA ALA A 246 -16.54 -5.10 13.37
C ALA A 246 -16.47 -4.00 14.45
N ILE A 247 -16.28 -2.74 14.05
CA ILE A 247 -16.33 -1.59 14.97
C ILE A 247 -17.72 -1.47 15.61
N GLN A 248 -18.78 -1.58 14.83
CA GLN A 248 -20.15 -1.51 15.34
C GLN A 248 -20.42 -2.60 16.39
N ILE A 249 -20.02 -3.85 16.13
CA ILE A 249 -20.15 -4.94 17.10
C ILE A 249 -19.36 -4.62 18.38
N ALA A 250 -18.09 -4.23 18.23
CA ALA A 250 -17.21 -3.96 19.38
C ALA A 250 -17.72 -2.80 20.24
N ARG A 251 -18.09 -1.67 19.61
CA ARG A 251 -18.47 -0.43 20.29
C ARG A 251 -19.90 -0.45 20.80
N ASP A 252 -20.85 -0.98 20.03
CA ASP A 252 -22.28 -0.80 20.31
C ASP A 252 -22.88 -2.00 21.07
N TRP A 253 -22.25 -3.17 20.99
CA TRP A 253 -22.70 -4.42 21.63
C TRP A 253 -21.72 -4.95 22.69
N ASN A 254 -20.44 -5.21 22.36
CA ASN A 254 -19.51 -5.83 23.32
C ASN A 254 -19.25 -4.97 24.57
N THR A 255 -19.22 -3.64 24.44
CA THR A 255 -19.09 -2.72 25.58
C THR A 255 -20.28 -2.78 26.55
N LYS A 256 -21.42 -3.34 26.12
CA LYS A 256 -22.65 -3.46 26.92
C LYS A 256 -22.93 -4.90 27.37
N ASP A 257 -22.09 -5.84 26.97
CA ASP A 257 -22.27 -7.26 27.25
C ASP A 257 -21.31 -7.75 28.34
N ALA A 258 -21.89 -8.35 29.38
CA ALA A 258 -21.15 -8.90 30.51
C ALA A 258 -20.25 -10.08 30.09
N ALA A 259 -20.67 -10.89 29.12
CA ALA A 259 -19.88 -12.04 28.65
C ALA A 259 -18.60 -11.60 27.93
N SER A 260 -18.66 -10.45 27.25
CA SER A 260 -17.52 -9.77 26.61
C SER A 260 -16.61 -9.05 27.61
N GLY A 261 -17.03 -8.91 28.86
CA GLY A 261 -16.32 -8.14 29.89
C GLY A 261 -16.49 -6.63 29.72
N TYR A 262 -17.58 -6.19 29.09
CA TYR A 262 -17.85 -4.78 28.77
C TYR A 262 -16.73 -4.11 27.96
N PHE A 263 -16.06 -4.89 27.11
CA PHE A 263 -14.92 -4.44 26.33
C PHE A 263 -15.00 -5.02 24.92
N GLY A 264 -14.76 -4.17 23.91
CA GLY A 264 -14.72 -4.59 22.51
C GLY A 264 -13.35 -4.35 21.88
N TYR A 265 -12.67 -5.41 21.47
CA TYR A 265 -11.51 -5.32 20.57
C TYR A 265 -11.97 -5.51 19.13
N VAL A 266 -11.42 -4.74 18.20
CA VAL A 266 -11.54 -4.99 16.76
C VAL A 266 -10.26 -5.63 16.28
N THR A 267 -10.34 -6.86 15.77
CA THR A 267 -9.19 -7.57 15.21
C THR A 267 -9.21 -7.63 13.69
N ARG A 268 -8.02 -7.71 13.09
CA ARG A 268 -7.78 -7.96 11.66
C ARG A 268 -6.91 -9.20 11.50
N PHE A 269 -7.23 -10.05 10.54
CA PHE A 269 -6.44 -11.23 10.21
C PHE A 269 -6.59 -11.57 8.73
N ARG A 270 -5.65 -12.35 8.20
CA ARG A 270 -5.68 -12.85 6.82
C ARG A 270 -5.93 -14.34 6.85
N VAL A 271 -6.76 -14.83 5.92
CA VAL A 271 -7.07 -16.25 5.78
C VAL A 271 -6.82 -16.65 4.34
N ALA A 272 -6.32 -17.86 4.09
CA ALA A 272 -6.15 -18.39 2.74
C ALA A 272 -7.48 -18.33 1.96
N ALA A 273 -7.46 -17.67 0.80
CA ALA A 273 -8.63 -17.45 -0.04
C ALA A 273 -9.24 -18.78 -0.53
N GLU A 274 -8.38 -19.75 -0.86
CA GLU A 274 -8.84 -21.08 -1.29
C GLU A 274 -9.66 -21.80 -0.22
N PHE A 275 -9.26 -21.67 1.04
CA PHE A 275 -10.01 -22.24 2.17
C PHE A 275 -11.37 -21.54 2.34
N LEU A 276 -11.42 -20.21 2.18
CA LEU A 276 -12.65 -19.43 2.35
C LEU A 276 -13.70 -19.69 1.27
N LYS A 277 -13.34 -20.20 0.08
CA LYS A 277 -14.30 -20.56 -0.98
C LYS A 277 -15.37 -21.55 -0.52
N LYS A 278 -15.10 -22.33 0.53
CA LYS A 278 -16.06 -23.27 1.15
C LYS A 278 -17.24 -22.55 1.82
N TYR A 279 -17.08 -21.30 2.24
CA TYR A 279 -18.06 -20.57 3.05
C TYR A 279 -18.63 -19.36 2.29
N PRO A 280 -19.87 -19.44 1.79
CA PRO A 280 -20.49 -18.31 1.09
C PRO A 280 -20.67 -17.10 2.02
N VAL A 281 -20.50 -15.89 1.46
CA VAL A 281 -20.75 -14.63 2.19
C VAL A 281 -22.23 -14.49 2.49
N GLN A 282 -22.55 -14.29 3.76
CA GLN A 282 -23.90 -13.99 4.25
C GLN A 282 -24.04 -12.49 4.46
N THR A 283 -25.22 -11.94 4.16
CA THR A 283 -25.56 -10.55 4.48
C THR A 283 -26.67 -10.57 5.52
N VAL A 284 -26.36 -10.18 6.77
CA VAL A 284 -27.27 -10.28 7.93
C VAL A 284 -27.94 -8.95 8.28
N GLY A 285 -27.79 -7.96 7.41
CA GLY A 285 -28.35 -6.62 7.56
C GLY A 285 -28.22 -5.83 6.26
N SER A 286 -27.63 -4.64 6.32
CA SER A 286 -27.25 -3.90 5.11
C SER A 286 -25.97 -4.44 4.47
N SER A 287 -25.56 -3.86 3.34
CA SER A 287 -24.36 -4.26 2.57
C SER A 287 -23.04 -4.26 3.37
N ILE A 288 -22.95 -3.56 4.49
CA ILE A 288 -21.76 -3.60 5.37
C ILE A 288 -21.79 -4.78 6.34
N HIS A 289 -22.95 -5.41 6.57
CA HIS A 289 -23.18 -6.50 7.52
C HIS A 289 -22.94 -7.85 6.83
N GLN A 290 -21.73 -8.01 6.30
CA GLN A 290 -21.33 -9.23 5.60
C GLN A 290 -20.38 -10.06 6.46
N GLU A 291 -20.65 -11.36 6.51
CA GLU A 291 -19.92 -12.32 7.34
C GLU A 291 -19.83 -13.70 6.68
N HIS A 292 -18.81 -14.46 7.05
CA HIS A 292 -18.77 -15.89 6.76
C HIS A 292 -19.34 -16.66 7.96
N TRP A 293 -20.03 -17.76 7.72
CA TRP A 293 -20.45 -18.71 8.76
C TRP A 293 -19.59 -19.96 8.69
N ILE A 294 -18.63 -20.09 9.61
CA ILE A 294 -17.77 -21.26 9.73
C ILE A 294 -18.29 -22.11 10.89
N PRO A 295 -18.60 -23.41 10.68
CA PRO A 295 -19.01 -24.30 11.76
C PRO A 295 -17.96 -24.33 12.87
N ALA A 296 -18.41 -24.37 14.13
CA ALA A 296 -17.51 -24.32 15.30
C ALA A 296 -16.50 -25.49 15.31
N GLU A 297 -16.89 -26.65 14.80
CA GLU A 297 -16.08 -27.84 14.61
C GLU A 297 -14.93 -27.64 13.59
N GLU A 298 -15.11 -26.74 12.63
CA GLU A 298 -14.10 -26.42 11.60
C GLU A 298 -13.16 -25.28 12.01
N LEU A 299 -13.36 -24.67 13.19
CA LEU A 299 -12.53 -23.56 13.67
C LEU A 299 -11.05 -23.93 13.83
N ALA A 300 -10.75 -25.21 14.11
CA ALA A 300 -9.37 -25.68 14.14
C ALA A 300 -8.71 -25.62 12.75
N GLU A 301 -9.43 -26.03 11.70
CA GLU A 301 -8.97 -25.93 10.30
C GLU A 301 -8.89 -24.46 9.86
N PHE A 302 -9.87 -23.63 10.25
CA PHE A 302 -9.83 -22.19 10.02
C PHE A 302 -8.55 -21.57 10.59
N ASN A 303 -8.22 -21.87 11.85
CA ASN A 303 -7.01 -21.35 12.50
C ASN A 303 -5.72 -21.79 11.78
N GLN A 304 -5.67 -23.00 11.22
CA GLN A 304 -4.53 -23.45 10.40
C GLN A 304 -4.40 -22.69 9.08
N ASN A 305 -5.49 -22.06 8.61
CA ASN A 305 -5.53 -21.25 7.40
C ASN A 305 -5.39 -19.75 7.70
N ILE A 306 -5.20 -19.33 8.96
CA ILE A 306 -4.79 -17.97 9.29
C ILE A 306 -3.35 -17.77 8.83
N VAL A 307 -3.12 -16.65 8.17
CA VAL A 307 -1.86 -16.30 7.54
C VAL A 307 -1.27 -15.08 8.21
N GLY A 308 -0.19 -15.29 8.96
CA GLY A 308 0.41 -14.27 9.83
C GLY A 308 -0.28 -14.21 11.20
N LYS A 309 -0.24 -13.04 11.86
CA LYS A 309 -0.83 -12.83 13.18
C LYS A 309 -2.19 -12.14 13.10
N ILE A 310 -3.01 -12.37 14.13
CA ILE A 310 -4.21 -11.60 14.43
C ILE A 310 -3.77 -10.27 15.02
N GLU A 311 -4.18 -9.16 14.41
CA GLU A 311 -3.76 -7.82 14.80
C GLU A 311 -4.90 -7.06 15.46
N ILE A 312 -4.61 -6.28 16.50
CA ILE A 312 -5.56 -5.39 17.15
C ILE A 312 -5.58 -4.06 16.37
N LEU A 313 -6.77 -3.63 15.93
CA LEU A 313 -6.95 -2.37 15.21
C LEU A 313 -7.54 -1.25 16.06
N ALA A 314 -8.40 -1.59 17.02
CA ALA A 314 -9.07 -0.64 17.88
C ALA A 314 -9.57 -1.33 19.15
N GLU A 315 -9.75 -0.53 20.19
CA GLU A 315 -10.26 -0.95 21.49
C GLU A 315 -11.38 0.00 21.91
N TYR A 316 -12.45 -0.56 22.48
CA TYR A 316 -13.61 0.17 22.96
C TYR A 316 -13.95 -0.26 24.38
N GLN A 317 -14.16 0.73 25.24
CA GLN A 317 -14.53 0.61 26.63
C GLN A 317 -15.90 1.28 26.84
N PRO A 318 -16.60 1.02 27.97
CA PRO A 318 -17.95 1.53 28.24
C PRO A 318 -18.08 3.06 28.21
#